data_AF-A0A3D5A8V3-F1
#
_entry.id   AF-A0A3D5A8V3-F1
#
_cell.length_a   1.000
_cell.length_b   1.000
_cell.length_c   1.000
_cell.angle_alpha   90.00
_cell.angle_beta   90.00
_cell.angle_gamma   90.00
#
_symmetry.space_group_name_H-M   'P 1'
#
loop_
_entity.id
_entity.type
_entity.pdbx_description
1 polymer ?
#
loop_
_entity_poly.entity_id
_entity_poly.type
_entity_poly.pdbx_seq_one_letter_code
_entity_poly.pdbx_strand_id
1 'polypeptide(L)' 'KEAAYKILNRQTKKREFIPQKLLCKMLTCSDKGATGQVFYMGNIYHTRTILADDFIHT' A
#
# COMPACT_ATOMS: atom_id res chain seq x y z
N LYS A 1 0.21 2.10 2.09
CA LYS A 1 1.14 3.25 1.92
C LYS A 1 2.54 2.95 2.47
N GLU A 2 2.67 2.56 3.74
CA GLU A 2 3.98 2.26 4.37
C GLU A 2 4.83 1.22 3.62
N ALA A 3 4.24 0.13 3.13
CA ALA A 3 4.98 -0.86 2.33
C ALA A 3 5.57 -0.25 1.04
N ALA A 4 4.76 0.52 0.29
CA ALA A 4 5.21 1.21 -0.91
C ALA A 4 6.31 2.24 -0.61
N TYR A 5 6.18 2.99 0.49
CA TYR A 5 7.21 3.91 0.96
C TYR A 5 8.54 3.19 1.29
N LYS A 6 8.47 2.06 2.00
CA LYS A 6 9.66 1.25 2.33
C LYS A 6 10.34 0.71 1.07
N ILE A 7 9.57 0.25 0.08
CA ILE A 7 10.12 -0.21 -1.21
C ILE A 7 10.84 0.95 -1.92
N LEU A 8 10.19 2.11 -1.99
CA LEU A 8 10.77 3.30 -2.62
C LEU A 8 12.05 3.76 -1.94
N ASN A 9 12.07 3.84 -0.61
CA ASN A 9 13.25 4.21 0.15
C ASN A 9 14.38 3.19 -0.09
N ARG A 10 14.06 1.88 -0.15
CA ARG A 10 15.06 0.85 -0.45
C ARG A 10 15.69 1.03 -1.84
N GLN A 11 14.90 1.43 -2.84
CA GLN A 11 15.34 1.65 -4.23
C GLN A 11 16.12 2.95 -4.40
N THR A 12 15.59 4.06 -3.88
CA THR A 12 16.16 5.40 -4.10
C THR A 12 17.22 5.79 -3.06
N LYS A 13 17.27 5.08 -1.93
CA LYS A 13 18.07 5.40 -0.73
C LYS A 13 17.76 6.76 -0.10
N LYS A 14 16.65 7.39 -0.51
CA LYS A 14 16.22 8.70 -0.01
C LYS A 14 15.07 8.54 0.98
N ARG A 15 15.22 9.19 2.13
CA ARG A 15 14.14 9.40 3.10
C ARG A 15 13.54 10.78 2.85
N GLU A 16 12.47 10.82 2.08
CA GLU A 16 11.73 12.05 1.81
C GLU A 16 10.32 11.96 2.40
N PHE A 17 9.82 13.07 2.94
CA PHE A 17 8.42 13.18 3.36
C PHE A 17 7.54 13.38 2.12
N ILE A 18 6.88 12.32 1.67
CA ILE A 18 6.12 12.31 0.39
C ILE A 18 4.64 11.86 0.50
N PRO A 19 3.90 12.19 1.59
CA PRO A 19 2.55 11.66 1.80
C PRO A 19 1.55 12.05 0.70
N GLN A 20 1.74 13.21 0.05
CA GLN A 20 0.89 13.68 -1.04
C GLN A 20 1.22 13.06 -2.41
N LYS A 21 2.40 12.44 -2.57
CA LYS A 21 2.82 11.81 -3.83
C LYS A 21 2.35 10.36 -3.95
N LEU A 22 1.89 9.75 -2.85
CA LEU A 22 1.36 8.38 -2.81
C LEU A 22 -0.16 8.40 -2.99
N LEU A 23 -0.62 8.21 -4.22
CA LEU A 23 -2.05 8.10 -4.51
C LEU A 23 -2.53 6.69 -4.20
N CYS A 24 -3.70 6.56 -3.57
CA CYS A 24 -4.26 5.26 -3.21
C CYS A 24 -5.62 5.06 -3.86
N LYS A 25 -5.86 3.83 -4.31
CA LYS A 25 -7.14 3.38 -4.83
C LYS A 25 -7.53 2.09 -4.14
N MET A 26 -8.70 2.07 -3.50
CA MET A 26 -9.31 0.82 -3.06
C MET A 26 -9.96 0.15 -4.27
N LEU A 27 -9.68 -1.14 -4.46
CA LEU A 27 -10.27 -1.93 -5.54
C LEU A 27 -11.44 -2.74 -5.01
N THR A 28 -11.27 -3.39 -3.86
CA THR A 28 -12.34 -4.12 -3.19
C THR A 28 -12.25 -3.90 -1.68
N CYS A 29 -13.40 -3.87 -1.02
CA CYS A 29 -13.52 -3.83 0.43
C CYS A 29 -14.72 -4.69 0.81
N SER A 30 -14.51 -5.63 1.73
CA SER A 30 -15.52 -6.57 2.21
C SER A 30 -15.20 -7.00 3.63
N ASP A 31 -16.14 -7.70 4.27
CA ASP A 31 -15.97 -8.21 5.63
C ASP A 31 -14.82 -9.22 5.76
N LYS A 32 -14.43 -9.87 4.66
CA LYS A 32 -13.33 -10.84 4.59
C LYS A 32 -11.97 -10.21 4.28
N GLY A 33 -11.94 -8.90 4.05
CA GLY A 33 -10.73 -8.17 3.70
C GLY A 33 -10.87 -7.24 2.51
N ALA A 34 -9.74 -6.72 2.07
CA ALA A 34 -9.68 -5.64 1.11
C ALA A 34 -8.49 -5.77 0.16
N THR A 35 -8.64 -5.20 -1.04
CA THR A 35 -7.53 -5.04 -1.98
C THR A 35 -7.44 -3.61 -2.46
N GLY A 36 -6.23 -3.19 -2.80
CA GLY A 36 -5.97 -1.81 -3.21
C GLY A 36 -4.68 -1.66 -4.00
N GLN A 37 -4.47 -0.43 -4.46
CA GLN A 37 -3.30 -0.02 -5.21
C GLN A 37 -2.73 1.27 -4.62
N VAL A 38 -1.41 1.38 -4.64
CA VAL A 38 -0.67 2.61 -4.35
C VAL A 38 0.11 3.00 -5.60
N PHE A 39 -0.10 4.21 -6.09
CA PHE A 39 0.56 4.76 -7.26
C PHE A 39 1.65 5.72 -6.84
N TYR A 40 2.83 5.60 -7.45
CA TYR A 40 3.95 6.52 -7.22
C TYR A 40 4.88 6.57 -8.43
N MET A 41 5.07 7.75 -9.02
CA MET A 41 5.99 7.99 -10.15
C MET A 41 5.88 6.93 -11.25
N GLY A 42 4.65 6.60 -11.67
CA GLY A 42 4.38 5.59 -12.70
C GLY A 42 4.41 4.13 -12.23
N ASN A 43 4.82 3.85 -10.99
CA ASN A 43 4.76 2.51 -10.40
C ASN A 43 3.42 2.26 -9.72
N ILE A 44 2.96 1.01 -9.78
CA ILE A 44 1.74 0.52 -9.14
C ILE A 44 2.12 -0.57 -8.15
N TYR A 45 1.79 -0.38 -6.88
CA TYR A 45 1.99 -1.35 -5.82
C TYR A 45 0.64 -1.91 -5.38
N HIS A 46 0.48 -3.23 -5.43
CA HIS A 46 -0.76 -3.89 -5.02
C HIS A 46 -0.72 -4.21 -3.53
N THR A 47 -1.84 -4.00 -2.85
CA THR A 47 -2.02 -4.33 -1.43
C THR A 47 -3.17 -5.30 -1.27
N ARG A 48 -3.01 -6.28 -0.38
CA ARG A 48 -4.05 -7.24 -0.03
C ARG A 48 -4.10 -7.37 1.49
N THR A 49 -5.30 -7.28 2.03
CA THR A 49 -5.58 -7.48 3.44
C THR A 49 -6.59 -8.60 3.56
N ILE A 50 -6.33 -9.55 4.46
CA ILE A 50 -7.26 -10.62 4.82
C ILE A 50 -7.72 -10.35 6.24
N LEU A 51 -9.03 -10.27 6.42
CA LEU A 51 -9.67 -10.16 7.72
C LEU A 51 -10.26 -11.53 8.06
N ALA A 52 -9.71 -12.15 9.08
CA ALA A 52 -10.28 -13.33 9.73
C ALA A 52 -10.67 -12.94 11.16
N ASP A 53 -11.61 -13.67 11.75
CA ASP A 53 -12.20 -13.32 13.06
C ASP A 53 -11.15 -13.11 14.16
N ASP A 54 -10.04 -13.86 14.11
CA ASP A 54 -8.95 -13.80 15.10
C ASP A 54 -7.66 -13.15 14.57
N PHE A 55 -7.61 -12.73 13.30
CA PHE A 55 -6.34 -12.32 12.69
C PHE A 55 -6.49 -11.35 11.51
N ILE A 56 -5.66 -10.30 11.51
CA ILE A 56 -5.51 -9.36 10.38
C ILE A 56 -4.14 -9.61 9.75
N HIS A 57 -4.13 -10.01 8.47
CA HIS A 57 -2.90 -10.15 7.67
C HIS A 57 -2.84 -9.07 6.58
N THR A 58 -1.68 -8.44 6.40
CA THR A 58 -1.45 -7.33 5.44
C THR A 58 -0.14 -7.49 4.68
#